data_AF-A0A838F561-F1
#
_entry.id   AF-A0A838F561-F1
#
_cell.length_a   1.000
_cell.length_b   1.000
_cell.length_c   1.000
_cell.angle_alpha   90.00
_cell.angle_beta   90.00
_cell.angle_gamma   90.00
#
_symmetry.space_group_name_H-M   'P 1'
#
loop_
_entity.id
_entity.type
_entity.pdbx_description
1 polymer ?
#
loop_
_entity_poly.entity_id
_entity_poly.type
_entity_poly.pdbx_seq_one_letter_code
_entity_poly.pdbx_strand_id
1 'polypeptide(L)' 'IYANSIILGGETVVGRGSIIGGNVWLTQSMPAGSVVFNKLETGHTLGNPDGNSPI' A
#
# COMPACT_ATOMS: atom_id res chain seq x y z
N ILE A 1 9.88 2.21 -8.39
CA ILE A 1 9.55 0.87 -7.88
C ILE A 1 10.63 0.51 -6.88
N TYR A 2 10.26 0.15 -5.65
CA TYR A 2 11.21 -0.20 -4.59
C TYR A 2 11.52 -1.71 -4.59
N ALA A 3 12.44 -2.14 -3.73
CA ALA A 3 12.89 -3.54 -3.67
C ALA A 3 11.79 -4.50 -3.20
N ASN A 4 11.88 -5.76 -3.65
CA ASN A 4 10.94 -6.82 -3.30
C ASN A 4 9.48 -6.53 -3.72
N SER A 5 9.27 -5.64 -4.69
CA SER A 5 7.96 -5.43 -5.30
C SER A 5 7.74 -6.47 -6.40
N ILE A 6 6.55 -7.04 -6.45
CA ILE A 6 6.14 -8.04 -7.44
C ILE A 6 4.97 -7.46 -8.22
N ILE A 7 5.14 -7.36 -9.55
CA ILE A 7 4.13 -6.84 -10.47
C ILE A 7 3.70 -8.01 -11.36
N LEU A 8 2.42 -8.35 -11.30
CA LEU A 8 1.81 -9.42 -12.08
C LEU A 8 0.74 -8.83 -13.03
N GLY A 9 0.62 -9.45 -14.20
CA GLY A 9 -0.35 -9.07 -15.23
C GLY A 9 0.33 -8.64 -16.53
N GLY A 10 -0.04 -9.31 -17.63
CA GLY A 10 0.55 -9.08 -18.95
C GLY A 10 0.18 -7.72 -19.59
N GLU A 11 -0.87 -7.07 -19.08
CA GLU A 11 -1.34 -5.76 -19.51
C GLU A 11 -1.26 -4.70 -18.40
N THR A 12 -0.53 -4.99 -17.31
CA THR A 12 -0.43 -4.07 -16.17
C THR A 12 0.37 -2.82 -16.56
N VAL A 13 -0.30 -1.67 -16.55
CA VAL A 13 0.30 -0.37 -16.86
C VAL A 13 0.63 0.38 -15.58
N VAL A 14 1.89 0.77 -15.41
CA VAL A 14 2.32 1.69 -14.36
C VAL A 14 2.47 3.08 -14.95
N GLY A 15 1.55 3.98 -14.58
CA GLY A 15 1.57 5.36 -15.04
C GLY A 15 2.86 6.11 -14.69
N ARG A 16 3.19 7.14 -15.48
CA ARG A 16 4.38 7.97 -15.27
C ARG A 16 4.34 8.66 -13.91
N GLY A 17 5.48 8.68 -13.22
CA GLY A 17 5.60 9.33 -11.91
C GLY A 17 4.98 8.54 -10.76
N SER A 18 4.51 7.32 -11.00
CA SER A 18 3.94 6.49 -9.94
C SER A 18 5.03 5.86 -9.07
N ILE A 19 4.73 5.77 -7.77
CA ILE A 19 5.66 5.27 -6.74
C ILE A 19 5.09 3.96 -6.17
N ILE A 20 5.81 2.87 -6.41
CA ILE A 20 5.46 1.54 -5.88
C ILE A 20 6.43 1.21 -4.75
N GLY A 21 5.92 1.17 -3.53
CA GLY A 21 6.60 0.82 -2.29
C GLY A 21 7.21 -0.59 -2.31
N GLY A 22 8.12 -0.84 -1.37
CA GLY A 22 8.77 -2.14 -1.25
C GLY A 22 7.80 -3.19 -0.73
N ASN A 23 8.04 -4.46 -1.07
CA ASN A 23 7.20 -5.57 -0.62
C ASN A 23 5.72 -5.45 -1.07
N VAL A 24 5.48 -4.77 -2.19
CA VAL A 24 4.15 -4.55 -2.77
C VAL A 24 3.83 -5.65 -3.78
N TRP A 25 2.61 -6.19 -3.70
CA TRP A 25 1.99 -7.00 -4.75
C TRP A 25 1.04 -6.16 -5.59
N LEU A 26 1.41 -5.91 -6.85
CA LEU A 26 0.59 -5.16 -7.80
C LEU A 26 0.03 -6.13 -8.86
N THR A 27 -1.30 -6.25 -8.90
CA THR A 27 -2.04 -7.12 -9.83
C THR A 27 -2.93 -6.33 -10.80
N GLN A 28 -2.98 -5.02 -10.66
CA GLN A 28 -3.87 -4.12 -11.41
C GLN A 28 -3.09 -2.92 -11.95
N SER A 29 -3.54 -2.40 -13.08
CA SER A 29 -3.00 -1.17 -13.68
C SER A 29 -3.23 0.04 -12.79
N MET A 30 -2.31 1.01 -12.87
CA MET A 30 -2.30 2.18 -12.01
C MET A 30 -2.14 3.47 -12.83
N PRO A 31 -2.96 4.51 -12.57
CA PRO A 31 -2.82 5.80 -13.24
C PRO A 31 -1.49 6.50 -12.89
N ALA A 32 -1.17 7.55 -13.65
CA ALA A 32 0.03 8.36 -13.45
C ALA A 32 0.00 9.11 -12.10
N GLY A 33 1.18 9.35 -11.53
CA GLY A 33 1.34 10.08 -10.27
C GLY A 33 0.75 9.38 -9.04
N SER A 34 0.46 8.08 -9.14
CA SER A 34 -0.19 7.36 -8.06
C SER A 34 0.81 6.63 -7.17
N VAL A 35 0.45 6.40 -5.92
CA VAL A 35 1.35 5.86 -4.91
C VAL A 35 0.74 4.63 -4.24
N VAL A 36 1.44 3.50 -4.25
CA VAL A 36 1.05 2.27 -3.56
C VAL A 36 2.10 1.90 -2.53
N PHE A 37 1.64 1.60 -1.33
CA PHE A 37 2.43 0.99 -0.27
C PHE A 37 1.71 -0.24 0.25
N ASN A 38 2.48 -1.25 0.66
CA ASN A 38 1.91 -2.35 1.42
C ASN A 38 1.40 -1.79 2.75
N LYS A 39 0.12 -2.01 3.07
CA LYS A 39 -0.46 -1.54 4.32
C LYS A 39 0.20 -2.33 5.46
N LEU A 40 1.13 -1.69 6.17
CA LEU A 40 1.55 -2.18 7.47
C LEU A 40 0.40 -1.85 8.42
N GLU A 41 -0.38 -2.86 8.80
CA GLU A 41 -1.35 -2.73 9.87
C GLU A 41 -0.61 -2.66 11.21
N THR A 42 0.09 -1.55 11.45
CA THR A 42 0.53 -1.19 12.81
C THR A 42 -0.63 -0.49 13.50
N GLY A 43 -1.77 -1.18 13.54
CA GLY A 43 -2.88 -0.86 14.40
C GLY A 43 -2.69 -1.54 15.75
N HIS A 44 -1.56 -1.28 16.43
CA HIS A 44 -1.58 -1.46 17.87
C HIS A 44 -2.39 -0.28 18.36
N THR A 45 -3.67 -0.53 18.67
CA THR A 45 -4.46 0.32 19.53
C THR A 45 -3.57 0.63 20.73
N LEU A 46 -3.01 1.83 20.76
CA LEU A 46 -2.74 2.43 22.06
C LEU A 46 -4.13 2.62 22.60
N GLY A 47 -4.55 1.66 23.43
CA GLY A 47 -5.82 1.73 24.12
C GLY A 47 -5.95 3.13 24.70
N ASN A 48 -7.13 3.72 24.49
CA ASN A 48 -7.52 4.94 25.17
C ASN A 48 -7.04 4.87 26.63
N PRO A 49 -6.23 5.83 27.12
CA PRO A 49 -5.92 5.89 28.54
C PRO A 49 -7.16 6.20 29.41
N ASP A 50 -8.28 6.55 28.76
CA ASP A 50 -9.58 6.91 29.28
C ASP A 50 -10.64 5.89 28.82
N GLY A 51 -10.76 4.79 29.57
CA GLY A 51 -11.62 3.64 29.26
C GLY A 51 -13.13 3.88 29.25
N ASN A 52 -13.64 4.73 28.36
CA ASN A 52 -15.08 4.85 28.12
C ASN A 52 -15.42 5.25 26.68
N SER A 53 -15.37 4.29 25.75
CA SER A 53 -16.43 4.04 24.75
C SER A 53 -16.05 2.85 23.83
N PRO A 54 -16.98 1.94 23.49
CA PRO A 54 -16.68 0.75 22.69
C PRO A 54 -16.63 1.05 21.19
N ILE A 55 -15.77 0.26 20.52
CA ILE A 55 -15.46 0.07 19.08
C ILE A 55 -16.05 1.03 18.03
#